data_AF-A0A4R1FPZ9-F1
#
_entry.id   AF-A0A4R1FPZ9-F1
#
_cell.length_a   1.000
_cell.length_b   1.000
_cell.length_c   1.000
_cell.angle_alpha   90.00
_cell.angle_beta   90.00
_cell.angle_gamma   90.00
#
_symmetry.space_group_name_H-M   'P 1'
#
loop_
_entity.id
_entity.type
_entity.pdbx_description
1 polymer ?
#
loop_
_entity_poly.entity_id
_entity_poly.type
_entity_poly.pdbx_seq_one_letter_code
_entity_poly.pdbx_strand_id
1 'polypeptide(L)'
;MNSLLENHRGWVADIFTDGLYGRGDAPGPRGGVADDARPSASGDGRSRRSEDVIGWRALCSCAGWHGRTWLRADRPGDHAPSARVLHCSTGRLDAGLADLVLTEWDHHQLEMQALLPVRLAFEDTVAAQQRLVEAVRFVRATGASWEAVARVISAPSAEAAEERFGIWVSQGFDAAPSHIP
;
A
#
# COMPACT_ATOMS: atom_id res chain seq x y z
N MET A 1 -6.15 -11.85 -9.91
CA MET A 1 -4.70 -12.04 -9.66
C MET A 1 -4.36 -11.28 -8.38
N ASN A 2 -3.63 -11.90 -7.45
CA ASN A 2 -3.41 -11.40 -6.09
C ASN A 2 -2.59 -10.10 -6.07
N SER A 3 -3.28 -8.96 -6.11
CA SER A 3 -2.74 -7.59 -6.03
C SER A 3 -1.82 -7.37 -4.81
N LEU A 4 -1.96 -8.17 -3.76
CA LEU A 4 -1.15 -8.04 -2.54
C LEU A 4 0.33 -8.27 -2.75
N LEU A 5 0.75 -9.31 -3.48
CA LEU A 5 2.17 -9.53 -3.75
C LEU A 5 2.74 -8.46 -4.69
N GLU A 6 1.92 -7.95 -5.61
CA GLU A 6 2.29 -6.84 -6.50
C GLU A 6 2.42 -5.51 -5.74
N ASN A 7 1.75 -5.36 -4.59
CA ASN A 7 1.79 -4.16 -3.75
C ASN A 7 2.98 -4.12 -2.77
N HIS A 8 3.79 -5.18 -2.67
CA HIS A 8 4.93 -5.26 -1.75
C HIS A 8 6.28 -5.42 -2.46
N ARG A 9 6.48 -4.73 -3.60
CA ARG A 9 7.78 -4.73 -4.29
C ARG A 9 8.83 -3.98 -3.46
N GLY A 10 9.96 -4.63 -3.19
CA GLY A 10 11.10 -4.05 -2.48
C GLY A 10 12.13 -3.40 -3.41
N TRP A 11 12.80 -2.38 -2.93
CA TRP A 11 14.01 -1.84 -3.56
C TRP A 11 14.92 -1.18 -2.52
N VAL A 12 16.20 -1.04 -2.87
CA VAL A 12 17.15 -0.23 -2.08
C VAL A 12 17.08 1.21 -2.54
N ALA A 13 16.92 2.12 -1.57
CA ALA A 13 17.04 3.54 -1.78
C ALA A 13 18.41 4.05 -1.29
N ASP A 14 19.09 4.81 -2.14
CA ASP A 14 20.25 5.62 -1.75
C ASP A 14 19.77 6.81 -0.91
N ILE A 15 20.53 7.15 0.13
CA ILE A 15 20.26 8.29 1.01
C ILE A 15 21.33 9.35 0.77
N PHE A 16 20.90 10.58 0.50
CA PHE A 16 21.79 11.73 0.29
C PHE A 16 21.82 12.65 1.53
N THR A 17 22.85 13.49 1.62
CA THR A 17 23.06 14.46 2.73
C THR A 17 21.94 15.48 2.90
N ASP A 18 21.19 15.77 1.84
CA ASP A 18 20.04 16.68 1.84
C ASP A 18 18.72 15.99 2.18
N GLY A 19 18.77 14.71 2.59
CA GLY A 19 17.60 13.93 2.97
C GLY A 19 16.77 13.41 1.80
N LEU A 20 17.22 13.63 0.56
CA LEU A 20 16.59 13.06 -0.62
C LEU A 20 16.94 11.58 -0.77
N TYR A 21 16.11 10.88 -1.53
CA TYR A 21 16.28 9.45 -1.81
C TYR A 21 16.48 9.20 -3.29
N GLY A 22 17.27 8.19 -3.63
CA GLY A 22 17.51 7.73 -4.99
C GLY A 22 17.32 6.24 -5.15
N ARG A 23 17.21 5.76 -6.39
CA ARG A 23 17.02 4.32 -6.67
C ARG A 23 18.38 3.65 -6.88
N GLY A 24 18.78 2.75 -5.99
CA GLY A 24 20.13 2.15 -5.99
C GLY A 24 20.44 1.24 -7.20
N ASP A 25 19.43 0.80 -7.96
CA ASP A 25 19.58 -0.04 -9.16
C ASP A 25 19.58 0.77 -10.48
N ALA A 26 19.36 2.09 -10.44
CA ALA A 26 19.38 2.94 -11.63
C ALA A 26 20.80 3.16 -12.17
N PRO A 27 20.98 3.46 -13.48
CA PRO A 27 22.25 3.89 -14.03
C PRO A 27 22.61 5.30 -13.51
N GLY A 28 23.20 5.33 -12.32
CA GLY A 28 23.64 6.53 -11.60
C GLY A 28 22.68 6.99 -10.49
N PRO A 29 23.19 7.53 -9.37
CA PRO A 29 22.35 8.01 -8.28
C PRO A 29 21.56 9.25 -8.71
N ARG A 30 20.23 9.18 -8.59
CA ARG A 30 19.31 10.28 -8.87
C ARG A 30 18.50 10.60 -7.62
N GLY A 31 18.65 11.79 -7.08
CA GLY A 31 17.90 12.23 -5.90
C GLY A 31 16.58 12.87 -6.30
N GLY A 32 15.45 12.35 -5.80
CA GLY A 32 14.12 12.93 -5.92
C GLY A 32 13.49 13.18 -4.55
N VAL A 33 12.42 13.98 -4.50
CA VAL A 33 11.54 14.01 -3.33
C VAL A 33 11.01 12.59 -3.14
N ALA A 34 11.18 12.03 -1.95
CA ALA A 34 10.55 10.75 -1.62
C ALA A 34 9.05 10.96 -1.61
N ASP A 35 8.39 10.67 -2.72
CA ASP A 35 7.04 10.16 -2.60
C ASP A 35 7.17 8.70 -2.16
N ASP A 36 6.58 8.40 -1.00
CA ASP A 36 6.40 7.08 -0.40
C ASP A 36 5.65 6.09 -1.34
N ALA A 37 5.33 6.52 -2.56
CA ALA A 37 4.66 5.78 -3.60
C ALA A 37 5.48 5.82 -4.90
N ARG A 38 6.39 4.85 -5.04
CA ARG A 38 7.07 4.48 -6.31
C ARG A 38 8.00 5.59 -6.83
N PRO A 39 9.27 5.27 -7.19
CA PRO A 39 10.12 6.27 -7.84
C PRO A 39 9.40 6.84 -9.06
N SER A 40 9.23 8.15 -9.12
CA SER A 40 8.64 8.83 -10.26
C SER A 40 9.45 8.48 -11.51
N ALA A 41 8.78 7.95 -12.53
CA ALA A 41 9.42 7.60 -13.81
C ALA A 41 9.85 8.86 -14.59
N SER A 42 9.38 10.03 -14.17
CA SER A 42 9.73 11.34 -14.72
C SER A 42 11.11 11.80 -14.22
N GLY A 43 11.98 12.13 -15.17
CA GLY A 43 13.39 12.47 -14.96
C GLY A 43 13.68 13.80 -14.26
N ASP A 44 12.95 14.14 -13.19
CA ASP A 44 13.20 15.32 -12.35
C ASP A 44 14.26 15.08 -11.26
N GLY A 45 14.78 13.85 -11.16
CA GLY A 45 15.88 13.54 -10.27
C GLY A 45 17.16 14.27 -10.68
N ARG A 46 17.69 15.14 -9.81
CA ARG A 46 19.00 15.74 -10.05
C ARG A 46 20.05 14.65 -10.10
N SER A 47 20.91 14.68 -11.11
CA SER A 47 22.10 13.83 -11.17
C SER A 47 22.93 14.08 -9.93
N ARG A 48 23.19 13.03 -9.14
CA ARG A 48 24.07 13.08 -7.97
C ARG A 48 25.37 12.36 -8.27
N ARG A 49 26.37 12.63 -7.46
CA ARG A 49 27.61 11.85 -7.50
C ARG A 49 27.48 10.69 -6.55
N SER A 50 28.15 9.60 -6.86
CA SER A 50 28.14 8.44 -5.97
C SER A 50 28.82 8.74 -4.63
N GLU A 51 29.72 9.72 -4.56
CA GLU A 51 30.27 10.23 -3.29
C GLU A 51 29.23 10.91 -2.38
N ASP A 52 28.11 11.38 -2.93
CA ASP A 52 27.06 12.08 -2.15
C ASP A 52 26.18 11.10 -1.35
N VAL A 53 26.27 9.80 -1.62
CA VAL A 53 25.51 8.75 -0.92
C VAL A 53 26.11 8.56 0.47
N ILE A 54 25.31 8.83 1.51
CA ILE A 54 25.68 8.64 2.92
C ILE A 54 25.17 7.32 3.52
N GLY A 55 24.33 6.61 2.77
CA GLY A 55 23.75 5.36 3.23
C GLY A 55 22.66 4.82 2.31
N TRP A 56 22.02 3.78 2.79
CA TRP A 56 20.98 3.05 2.06
C TRP A 56 19.86 2.61 3.00
N ARG A 57 18.69 2.34 2.45
CA ARG A 57 17.63 1.61 3.16
C ARG A 57 16.76 0.81 2.22
N ALA A 58 16.18 -0.26 2.71
CA ALA A 58 15.12 -0.95 1.99
C ALA A 58 13.82 -0.14 2.06
N LEU A 59 13.11 -0.04 0.94
CA LEU A 59 11.76 0.51 0.84
C LEU A 59 10.83 -0.54 0.24
N CYS A 60 9.55 -0.41 0.55
CA CYS A 60 8.49 -1.23 0.00
C CYS A 60 7.48 -0.34 -0.74
N SER A 61 6.83 -0.88 -1.76
CA SER A 61 5.77 -0.15 -2.47
C SER A 61 4.49 -0.01 -1.66
N CYS A 62 4.40 -0.64 -0.48
CA CYS A 62 3.35 -0.34 0.46
C CYS A 62 3.67 1.00 1.14
N ALA A 63 2.69 1.90 1.16
CA ALA A 63 2.87 3.29 1.58
C ALA A 63 3.23 3.50 3.08
N GLY A 64 3.58 2.44 3.81
CA GLY A 64 3.77 2.48 5.26
C GLY A 64 4.99 1.74 5.78
N TRP A 65 5.81 1.12 4.94
CA TRP A 65 6.99 0.38 5.41
C TRP A 65 8.29 0.92 4.85
N HIS A 66 9.25 1.11 5.75
CA HIS A 66 10.63 1.44 5.44
C HIS A 66 11.59 0.69 6.36
N GLY A 67 12.62 0.08 5.77
CA GLY A 67 13.69 -0.58 6.50
C GLY A 67 14.57 0.42 7.26
N ARG A 68 15.38 -0.10 8.18
CA ARG A 68 16.36 0.69 8.91
C ARG A 68 17.47 1.19 7.99
N THR A 69 18.01 2.35 8.34
CA THR A 69 19.13 2.95 7.63
C THR A 69 20.41 2.13 7.81
N TRP A 70 21.10 1.94 6.69
CA TRP A 70 22.47 1.46 6.60
C TRP A 70 23.37 2.66 6.28
N LEU A 71 24.42 2.87 7.05
CA LEU A 71 25.35 3.97 6.87
C LEU A 71 26.49 3.55 5.94
N ARG A 72 26.96 4.50 5.14
CA ARG A 72 28.17 4.31 4.35
C ARG A 72 29.41 4.52 5.21
N ALA A 73 30.34 3.58 5.16
CA ALA A 73 31.69 3.77 5.66
C ALA A 73 32.61 4.34 4.58
N ASP A 74 33.47 5.28 4.98
CA ASP A 74 34.49 5.88 4.10
C ASP A 74 35.66 4.93 3.83
N ARG A 75 35.95 4.01 4.77
CA ARG A 75 37.10 3.11 4.68
C ARG A 75 36.68 1.64 4.71
N PRO A 76 37.39 0.75 4.00
CA PRO A 76 37.11 -0.69 4.04
C PRO A 76 37.17 -1.28 5.45
N GLY A 77 38.07 -0.79 6.29
CA GLY A 77 38.24 -1.26 7.67
C GLY A 77 37.06 -0.97 8.61
N ASP A 78 36.20 -0.03 8.23
CA ASP A 78 35.01 0.35 9.01
C ASP A 78 33.75 -0.43 8.54
N HIS A 79 33.91 -1.38 7.62
CA HIS A 79 32.82 -2.25 7.17
C HIS A 79 32.35 -3.16 8.32
N ALA A 80 31.15 -2.89 8.84
CA ALA A 80 30.56 -3.59 9.96
C ALA A 80 29.06 -3.86 9.71
N PRO A 81 28.70 -4.92 8.96
CA PRO A 81 27.32 -5.27 8.63
C PRO A 81 26.41 -5.43 9.84
N SER A 82 26.92 -6.02 10.92
CA SER A 82 26.17 -6.19 12.17
C SER A 82 25.78 -4.86 12.83
N ALA A 83 26.52 -3.79 12.56
CA ALA A 83 26.24 -2.43 12.99
C ALA A 83 25.55 -1.57 11.92
N ARG A 84 25.14 -2.18 10.80
CA ARG A 84 24.56 -1.51 9.63
C ARG A 84 25.48 -0.50 8.96
N VAL A 85 26.78 -0.76 8.96
CA VAL A 85 27.77 0.08 8.31
C VAL A 85 28.38 -0.70 7.14
N LEU A 86 28.22 -0.17 5.92
CA LEU A 86 28.74 -0.79 4.70
C LEU A 86 29.77 0.14 4.04
N HIS A 87 30.97 -0.37 3.84
CA HIS A 87 31.91 0.26 2.92
C HIS A 87 31.55 -0.08 1.47
N CYS A 88 31.39 0.95 0.64
CA CYS A 88 31.26 0.83 -0.81
C CYS A 88 32.03 1.97 -1.50
N SER A 89 33.11 1.60 -2.20
CA SER A 89 34.02 2.57 -2.84
C SER A 89 33.37 3.31 -4.01
N THR A 90 32.45 2.66 -4.72
CA THR A 90 31.78 3.21 -5.90
C THR A 90 30.51 3.97 -5.57
N GLY A 91 30.06 3.94 -4.31
CA GLY A 91 28.77 4.44 -3.83
C GLY A 91 27.55 3.69 -4.37
N ARG A 92 27.75 2.65 -5.19
CA ARG A 92 26.70 1.76 -5.69
C ARG A 92 26.87 0.39 -5.05
N LEU A 93 25.86 -0.08 -4.32
CA LEU A 93 25.90 -1.42 -3.75
C LEU A 93 26.01 -2.47 -4.86
N ASP A 94 26.87 -3.45 -4.65
CA ASP A 94 26.81 -4.70 -5.41
C ASP A 94 25.59 -5.52 -5.00
N ALA A 95 25.34 -6.61 -5.73
CA ALA A 95 24.17 -7.46 -5.48
C ALA A 95 24.14 -8.04 -4.05
N GLY A 96 25.28 -8.48 -3.51
CA GLY A 96 25.32 -9.09 -2.18
C GLY A 96 25.03 -8.09 -1.06
N LEU A 97 25.55 -6.86 -1.19
CA LEU A 97 25.23 -5.78 -0.26
C LEU A 97 23.79 -5.28 -0.41
N ALA A 98 23.25 -5.26 -1.63
CA ALA A 98 21.85 -4.94 -1.85
C ALA A 98 20.92 -5.98 -1.22
N ASP A 99 21.22 -7.28 -1.37
CA ASP A 99 20.47 -8.38 -0.76
C ASP A 99 20.51 -8.30 0.77
N LEU A 100 21.66 -7.93 1.34
CA LEU A 100 21.80 -7.71 2.77
C LEU A 100 20.89 -6.56 3.27
N VAL A 101 20.81 -5.45 2.53
CA VAL A 101 19.88 -4.35 2.87
C VAL A 101 18.43 -4.79 2.74
N LEU A 102 18.11 -5.59 1.72
CA LEU A 102 16.77 -6.11 1.43
C LEU A 102 16.31 -7.23 2.36
N THR A 103 17.21 -7.82 3.16
CA THR A 103 16.82 -8.86 4.13
C THR A 103 15.69 -8.40 5.06
N GLU A 104 15.63 -7.13 5.45
CA GLU A 104 14.50 -6.63 6.26
C GLU A 104 13.19 -6.55 5.47
N TRP A 105 13.29 -6.25 4.17
CA TRP A 105 12.13 -6.26 3.29
C TRP A 105 11.59 -7.67 3.09
N ASP A 106 12.44 -8.69 3.01
CA ASP A 106 11.99 -10.09 2.92
C ASP A 106 11.12 -10.48 4.14
N HIS A 107 11.53 -10.06 5.34
CA HIS A 107 10.74 -10.29 6.56
C HIS A 107 9.40 -9.56 6.52
N HIS A 108 9.40 -8.30 6.06
CA HIS A 108 8.17 -7.54 5.86
C HIS A 108 7.25 -8.21 4.82
N GLN A 109 7.79 -8.70 3.71
CA GLN A 109 7.02 -9.39 2.69
C GLN A 109 6.36 -10.66 3.27
N LEU A 110 7.09 -11.44 4.06
CA LEU A 110 6.55 -12.63 4.73
C LEU A 110 5.44 -12.27 5.73
N GLU A 111 5.63 -11.22 6.52
CA GLU A 111 4.60 -10.72 7.44
C GLU A 111 3.31 -10.34 6.68
N MET A 112 3.44 -9.63 5.56
CA MET A 112 2.29 -9.22 4.75
C MET A 112 1.62 -10.40 4.04
N GLN A 113 2.39 -11.40 3.62
CA GLN A 113 1.85 -12.66 3.10
C GLN A 113 1.03 -13.41 4.16
N ALA A 114 1.49 -13.42 5.42
CA ALA A 114 0.77 -14.07 6.51
C ALA A 114 -0.60 -13.41 6.81
N LEU A 115 -0.77 -12.13 6.46
CA LEU A 115 -2.04 -11.40 6.61
C LEU A 115 -3.02 -11.59 5.45
N LEU A 116 -2.62 -12.25 4.35
CA LEU A 116 -3.48 -12.47 3.18
C LEU A 116 -4.83 -13.13 3.53
N PRO A 117 -4.89 -14.19 4.37
CA PRO A 117 -6.17 -14.80 4.73
C PRO A 117 -7.12 -13.84 5.46
N VAL A 118 -6.60 -12.96 6.32
CA VAL A 118 -7.40 -11.96 7.05
C VAL A 118 -8.02 -10.97 6.07
N ARG A 119 -7.24 -10.51 5.09
CA ARG A 119 -7.74 -9.59 4.06
C ARG A 119 -8.80 -10.23 3.17
N LEU A 120 -8.60 -11.47 2.73
CA LEU A 120 -9.60 -12.18 1.94
C LEU A 120 -10.92 -12.35 2.70
N ALA A 121 -10.86 -12.73 3.98
CA ALA A 121 -12.05 -12.84 4.82
C ALA A 121 -12.77 -11.49 5.02
N PHE A 122 -12.01 -10.40 5.11
CA PHE A 122 -12.57 -9.05 5.17
C PHE A 122 -13.26 -8.65 3.86
N GLU A 123 -12.61 -8.88 2.72
CA GLU A 123 -13.19 -8.62 1.39
C GLU A 123 -14.47 -9.45 1.17
N ASP A 124 -14.48 -10.71 1.58
CA ASP A 124 -15.67 -11.57 1.55
C ASP A 124 -16.81 -11.03 2.42
N THR A 125 -16.48 -10.49 3.60
CA THR A 125 -17.45 -9.87 4.51
C THR A 125 -18.07 -8.62 3.89
N VAL A 126 -17.24 -7.75 3.29
CA VAL A 126 -17.71 -6.55 2.59
C VAL A 126 -18.62 -6.92 1.43
N ALA A 127 -18.22 -7.90 0.61
CA ALA A 127 -19.01 -8.35 -0.52
C ALA A 127 -20.34 -8.99 -0.08
N ALA A 128 -20.34 -9.77 1.02
CA ALA A 128 -21.56 -10.34 1.58
C ALA A 128 -22.51 -9.26 2.11
N GLN A 129 -21.99 -8.24 2.78
CA GLN A 129 -22.77 -7.09 3.24
C GLN A 129 -23.41 -6.33 2.08
N GLN A 130 -22.67 -6.09 0.99
CA GLN A 130 -23.20 -5.46 -0.22
C GLN A 130 -24.34 -6.28 -0.84
N ARG A 131 -24.14 -7.59 -1.02
CA ARG A 131 -25.20 -8.50 -1.52
C ARG A 131 -26.44 -8.48 -0.63
N LEU A 132 -26.27 -8.41 0.69
CA LEU A 132 -27.40 -8.30 1.62
C LEU A 132 -28.17 -6.99 1.42
N VAL A 133 -27.47 -5.86 1.27
CA VAL A 133 -28.10 -4.56 0.98
C VAL A 133 -28.90 -4.63 -0.33
N GLU A 134 -28.33 -5.19 -1.39
CA GLU A 134 -28.99 -5.33 -2.70
C GLU A 134 -30.23 -6.25 -2.60
N ALA A 135 -30.12 -7.37 -1.90
CA ALA A 135 -31.24 -8.27 -1.67
C ALA A 135 -32.39 -7.58 -0.92
N VAL A 136 -32.07 -6.81 0.14
CA VAL A 136 -33.07 -6.02 0.87
C VAL A 136 -33.73 -4.99 -0.04
N ARG A 137 -32.95 -4.26 -0.86
CA ARG A 137 -33.50 -3.31 -1.84
C ARG A 137 -34.46 -3.99 -2.81
N PHE A 138 -34.06 -5.14 -3.36
CA PHE A 138 -34.89 -5.90 -4.30
C PHE A 138 -36.22 -6.30 -3.67
N VAL A 139 -36.22 -6.91 -2.48
CA VAL A 139 -37.47 -7.35 -1.84
C VAL A 139 -38.34 -6.17 -1.40
N ARG A 140 -37.72 -5.06 -0.98
CA ARG A 140 -38.44 -3.80 -0.67
C ARG A 140 -39.13 -3.23 -1.91
N ALA A 141 -38.47 -3.25 -3.07
CA ALA A 141 -39.07 -2.83 -4.34
C ALA A 141 -40.25 -3.71 -4.77
N THR A 142 -40.27 -4.98 -4.37
CA THR A 142 -41.42 -5.88 -4.58
C THR A 142 -42.54 -5.73 -3.53
N GLY A 143 -42.39 -4.80 -2.58
CA GLY A 143 -43.41 -4.48 -1.58
C GLY A 143 -43.30 -5.22 -0.24
N ALA A 144 -42.21 -5.97 0.02
CA ALA A 144 -42.01 -6.60 1.33
C ALA A 144 -41.91 -5.53 2.43
N SER A 145 -42.57 -5.70 3.57
CA SER A 145 -42.53 -4.72 4.67
C SER A 145 -41.20 -4.77 5.46
N TRP A 146 -40.90 -3.71 6.22
CA TRP A 146 -39.73 -3.69 7.09
C TRP A 146 -39.81 -4.74 8.21
N GLU A 147 -41.00 -5.09 8.70
CA GLU A 147 -41.20 -6.20 9.65
C GLU A 147 -40.80 -7.55 9.03
N ALA A 148 -41.14 -7.78 7.75
CA ALA A 148 -40.78 -9.01 7.07
C ALA A 148 -39.27 -9.13 6.90
N VAL A 149 -38.61 -8.03 6.51
CA VAL A 149 -37.15 -7.95 6.42
C VAL A 149 -36.52 -8.19 7.79
N ALA A 150 -37.00 -7.50 8.84
CA ALA A 150 -36.49 -7.64 10.20
C ALA A 150 -36.53 -9.08 10.71
N ARG A 151 -37.63 -9.81 10.46
CA ARG A 151 -37.73 -11.23 10.83
C ARG A 151 -36.69 -12.11 10.13
N VAL A 152 -36.42 -11.88 8.84
CA VAL A 152 -35.47 -12.71 8.06
C VAL A 152 -34.04 -12.51 8.52
N ILE A 153 -33.65 -11.27 8.84
CA ILE A 153 -32.29 -10.94 9.29
C ILE A 153 -32.12 -11.00 10.82
N SER A 154 -33.17 -11.42 11.54
CA SER A 154 -33.23 -11.42 13.01
C SER A 154 -32.94 -10.06 13.65
N ALA A 155 -33.43 -8.96 13.05
CA ALA A 155 -33.39 -7.64 13.67
C ALA A 155 -34.47 -7.50 14.76
N PRO A 156 -34.22 -6.69 15.81
CA PRO A 156 -35.13 -6.58 16.95
C PRO A 156 -36.46 -5.90 16.61
N SER A 157 -36.51 -5.05 15.58
CA SER A 157 -37.74 -4.39 15.12
C SER A 157 -37.68 -3.98 13.64
N ALA A 158 -38.82 -3.54 13.11
CA ALA A 158 -38.91 -2.97 11.76
C ALA A 158 -38.10 -1.68 11.63
N GLU A 159 -38.15 -0.81 12.64
CA GLU A 159 -37.41 0.45 12.70
C GLU A 159 -35.89 0.19 12.68
N ALA A 160 -35.41 -0.83 13.38
CA ALA A 160 -33.99 -1.20 13.34
C ALA A 160 -33.55 -1.72 11.96
N ALA A 161 -34.43 -2.44 11.25
CA ALA A 161 -34.16 -2.86 9.88
C ALA A 161 -34.19 -1.67 8.90
N GLU A 162 -35.15 -0.76 9.07
CA GLU A 162 -35.24 0.47 8.29
C GLU A 162 -34.07 1.41 8.54
N GLU A 163 -33.63 1.60 9.77
CA GLU A 163 -32.45 2.40 10.08
C GLU A 163 -31.20 1.84 9.39
N ARG A 164 -31.03 0.51 9.44
CA ARG A 164 -29.87 -0.17 8.86
C ARG A 164 -29.83 -0.13 7.33
N PHE A 165 -30.99 -0.16 6.65
CA PHE A 165 -31.06 -0.34 5.20
C PHE A 165 -31.81 0.77 4.44
N GLY A 166 -32.59 1.59 5.13
CA GLY A 166 -33.50 2.60 4.56
C GLY A 166 -32.81 3.84 4.01
N ILE A 167 -31.62 4.19 4.52
CA ILE A 167 -30.87 5.39 4.10
C ILE A 167 -30.38 5.29 2.64
N TRP A 168 -30.38 4.10 2.05
CA TRP A 168 -29.86 3.86 0.70
C TRP A 168 -30.89 4.01 -0.43
N VAL A 169 -32.16 4.25 -0.12
CA VAL A 169 -33.23 4.44 -1.13
C VAL A 169 -33.22 5.87 -1.69
N SER A 170 -32.59 6.82 -0.99
CA SER A 170 -32.71 8.26 -1.29
C SER A 170 -31.66 8.82 -2.26
N GLN A 171 -30.70 8.02 -2.77
CA GLN A 171 -29.70 8.49 -3.76
C GLN A 171 -30.02 8.11 -5.22
N GLY A 172 -31.19 7.52 -5.50
CA GLY A 172 -31.55 7.00 -6.83
C GLY A 172 -32.73 7.67 -7.53
N PHE A 173 -33.29 8.75 -6.98
CA PHE A 173 -34.50 9.40 -7.50
C PHE A 173 -34.37 10.93 -7.65
N ASP A 174 -33.24 11.42 -8.17
CA ASP A 174 -33.23 12.71 -8.87
C ASP A 174 -33.24 12.43 -10.38
N ALA A 175 -34.45 12.15 -10.88
CA ALA A 175 -34.73 12.11 -12.29
C ALA A 175 -34.65 13.53 -12.87
N ALA A 176 -33.74 13.74 -13.80
CA ALA A 176 -33.72 14.94 -14.63
C ALA A 176 -35.07 15.09 -15.36
N PRO A 177 -35.69 16.28 -15.37
CA PRO A 177 -36.88 16.52 -16.18
C PRO A 177 -36.48 16.49 -17.65
N SER A 178 -36.96 15.47 -18.35
CA SER A 178 -36.96 15.36 -19.80
C SER A 178 -37.77 16.51 -20.41
N HIS A 179 -37.07 17.55 -20.89
CA HIS A 179 -37.60 18.48 -21.86
C HIS A 179 -36.96 18.20 -23.22
N ILE A 180 -37.77 17.70 -24.14
CA ILE A 180 -37.56 17.75 -25.60
C ILE A 180 -38.50 18.86 -26.11
N PRO A 181 -37.99 19.78 -26.92
CA PRO A 181 -38.21 19.72 -28.37
C PRO A 181 -36.93 19.49 -29.16
#